data_AF-A0A7V4SRS5-F1
#
_entry.id   AF-A0A7V4SRS5-F1
#
_cell.length_a   1.000
_cell.length_b   1.000
_cell.length_c   1.000
_cell.angle_alpha   90.00
_cell.angle_beta   90.00
_cell.angle_gamma   90.00
#
_symmetry.space_group_name_H-M   'P 1'
#
loop_
_entity.id
_entity.type
_entity.pdbx_description
1 polymer ?
#
loop_
_entity_poly.entity_id
_entity_poly.type
_entity_poly.pdbx_seq_one_letter_code
_entity_poly.pdbx_strand_id
1 'polypeptide(L)'
;MSRCQKIQNLFSDYRTGILSPKKCRDLEAHMSQCPKCAEELRVLDSVLALVERNTTDYEPPVGLWNGVYNRITQAQQADFRATIGRWLLQPLHAVGTVVAVAVLVAAIIVGGVHQNDTDYSVASHSRAEYIQGHILYAAQAPLADRAGYLSVVVATSSEASDSQ
;
A
#
# COMPACT_ATOMS: atom_id res chain seq x y z
N MET A 1 18.59 1.83 34.79
CA MET A 1 17.18 2.29 34.87
C MET A 1 16.57 2.73 33.54
N SER A 2 17.34 3.12 32.49
CA SER A 2 16.75 3.59 31.22
C SER A 2 16.24 2.50 30.26
N ARG A 3 16.77 1.26 30.33
CA ARG A 3 16.40 0.18 29.40
C ARG A 3 15.11 -0.53 29.82
N CYS A 4 14.93 -0.81 31.11
CA CYS A 4 13.73 -1.46 31.64
C CYS A 4 12.47 -0.62 31.38
N GLN A 5 12.54 0.71 31.62
CA GLN A 5 11.41 1.61 31.33
C GLN A 5 11.01 1.59 29.85
N LYS A 6 11.99 1.55 28.94
CA LYS A 6 11.73 1.46 27.51
C LYS A 6 11.05 0.15 27.13
N ILE A 7 11.44 -0.96 27.76
CA ILE A 7 10.84 -2.27 27.52
C ILE A 7 9.43 -2.36 28.10
N GLN A 8 9.19 -1.83 29.30
CA GLN A 8 7.85 -1.78 29.92
C GLN A 8 6.83 -1.06 29.02
N ASN A 9 7.24 0.03 28.37
CA ASN A 9 6.37 0.75 27.43
C ASN A 9 5.99 -0.08 26.19
N LEU A 10 6.70 -1.16 25.90
CA LEU A 10 6.42 -2.06 24.78
C LEU A 10 5.54 -3.26 25.17
N PHE A 11 5.20 -3.44 26.45
CA PHE A 11 4.40 -4.59 26.89
C PHE A 11 3.01 -4.62 26.26
N SER A 12 2.34 -3.47 26.20
CA SER A 12 1.01 -3.36 25.57
C SER A 12 1.07 -3.73 24.08
N ASP A 13 2.06 -3.22 23.35
CA ASP A 13 2.24 -3.50 21.93
C ASP A 13 2.66 -4.95 21.65
N TYR A 14 3.44 -5.54 22.56
CA TYR A 14 3.83 -6.95 22.50
C TYR A 14 2.61 -7.85 22.66
N ARG A 15 1.74 -7.56 23.65
CA ARG A 15 0.51 -8.32 23.92
C ARG A 15 -0.53 -8.21 22.80
N THR A 16 -0.64 -7.06 22.15
CA THR A 16 -1.56 -6.86 21.02
C THR A 16 -1.01 -7.40 19.70
N GLY A 17 0.24 -7.90 19.68
CA GLY A 17 0.87 -8.46 18.48
C GLY A 17 1.21 -7.42 17.41
N ILE A 18 1.12 -6.12 17.72
CA ILE A 18 1.41 -5.03 16.77
C ILE A 18 2.90 -4.69 16.71
N LEU A 19 3.69 -5.25 17.63
CA LEU A 19 5.12 -4.98 17.73
C LEU A 19 5.89 -5.65 16.58
N SER A 20 6.89 -4.95 16.02
CA SER A 20 7.68 -5.49 14.91
C SER A 20 8.55 -6.67 15.36
N PRO A 21 8.86 -7.65 14.48
CA PRO A 21 9.61 -8.85 14.85
C PRO A 21 10.97 -8.58 15.48
N LYS A 22 11.64 -7.50 15.08
CA LYS A 22 12.90 -7.06 15.67
C LYS A 22 12.73 -6.64 17.13
N LYS A 23 11.71 -5.81 17.40
CA LYS A 23 11.43 -5.32 18.75
C LYS A 23 10.95 -6.44 19.68
N CYS A 24 10.21 -7.44 19.18
CA CYS A 24 9.86 -8.62 19.95
C CYS A 24 11.11 -9.38 20.42
N ARG A 25 12.06 -9.66 19.51
CA ARG A 25 13.31 -10.34 19.88
C ARG A 25 14.13 -9.53 20.88
N ASP A 26 14.22 -8.22 20.71
CA ASP A 26 14.93 -7.34 21.65
C ASP A 26 14.29 -7.36 23.06
N LEU A 27 12.96 -7.44 23.12
CA LEU A 27 12.20 -7.53 24.36
C LEU A 27 12.39 -8.87 25.06
N GLU A 28 12.26 -9.98 24.33
CA GLU A 28 12.48 -11.34 24.83
C GLU A 28 13.93 -11.55 25.31
N ALA A 29 14.91 -11.01 24.56
CA ALA A 29 16.30 -11.02 24.96
C ALA A 29 16.56 -10.20 26.24
N HIS A 30 15.82 -9.10 26.46
CA HIS A 30 15.91 -8.36 27.71
C HIS A 30 15.31 -9.14 28.88
N MET A 31 14.16 -9.78 28.67
CA MET A 31 13.47 -10.57 29.70
C MET A 31 14.27 -11.79 30.15
N SER A 32 15.04 -12.42 29.25
CA SER A 32 15.93 -13.52 29.63
C SER A 32 17.09 -13.09 30.54
N GLN A 33 17.47 -11.81 30.48
CA GLN A 33 18.55 -11.23 31.29
C GLN A 33 18.04 -10.46 32.51
N CYS A 34 16.78 -10.03 32.51
CA CYS A 34 16.18 -9.21 33.56
C CYS A 34 14.92 -9.88 34.13
N PRO A 35 15.04 -10.64 35.24
CA PRO A 35 13.90 -11.34 35.84
C PRO A 35 12.81 -10.37 36.34
N LYS A 36 13.18 -9.14 36.69
CA LYS A 36 12.21 -8.11 37.10
C LYS A 36 11.24 -7.75 35.97
N CYS A 37 11.73 -7.54 34.75
CA CYS A 37 10.87 -7.21 33.61
C CYS A 37 10.00 -8.40 33.20
N ALA A 38 10.53 -9.63 33.33
CA ALA A 38 9.76 -10.84 33.10
C ALA A 38 8.60 -10.99 34.10
N GLU A 39 8.87 -10.73 35.38
CA GLU A 39 7.84 -10.78 36.42
C GLU A 39 6.79 -9.70 36.25
N GLU A 40 7.18 -8.48 35.87
CA GLU A 40 6.21 -7.40 35.58
C GLU A 40 5.25 -7.76 34.45
N LEU A 41 5.73 -8.40 33.38
CA LEU A 41 4.85 -8.89 32.31
C LEU A 41 3.92 -9.99 32.84
N ARG A 42 4.42 -10.92 33.65
CA ARG A 42 3.61 -11.99 34.27
C ARG A 42 2.51 -11.43 35.18
N VAL A 43 2.83 -10.39 35.95
CA VAL A 43 1.84 -9.67 36.79
C VAL A 43 0.79 -9.02 35.90
N LEU A 44 1.19 -8.33 34.83
CA LEU A 44 0.26 -7.73 33.86
C LEU A 44 -0.68 -8.79 33.26
N ASP A 45 -0.13 -9.94 32.85
CA ASP A 45 -0.90 -11.07 32.35
C ASP A 45 -1.92 -11.58 33.37
N SER A 46 -1.51 -11.70 34.63
CA SER A 46 -2.38 -12.17 35.71
C SER A 46 -3.55 -11.22 35.99
N VAL A 47 -3.30 -9.90 35.93
CA VAL A 47 -4.33 -8.86 36.11
C VAL A 47 -5.32 -8.90 34.96
N LEU A 48 -4.86 -8.98 33.72
CA LEU A 48 -5.74 -9.07 32.55
C LEU A 48 -6.58 -10.34 32.57
N ALA A 49 -5.98 -11.48 32.91
CA ALA A 49 -6.71 -12.73 33.04
C ALA A 49 -7.77 -12.68 34.17
N LEU A 50 -7.54 -11.89 35.23
CA LEU A 50 -8.54 -11.65 36.26
C LEU A 50 -9.70 -10.82 35.72
N VAL A 51 -9.43 -9.78 34.93
CA VAL A 51 -10.46 -8.97 34.28
C VAL A 51 -11.29 -9.82 33.32
N GLU A 52 -10.65 -10.60 32.46
CA GLU A 52 -11.33 -11.50 31.51
C GLU A 52 -12.25 -12.51 32.21
N ARG A 53 -11.78 -13.12 33.31
CA ARG A 53 -12.60 -14.09 34.07
C ARG A 53 -13.76 -13.48 34.84
N ASN A 54 -13.66 -12.22 35.26
CA ASN A 54 -14.68 -11.56 36.08
C ASN A 54 -15.58 -10.61 35.28
N THR A 55 -15.30 -10.40 34.01
CA THR A 55 -16.14 -9.59 33.13
C THR A 55 -17.19 -10.50 32.49
N THR A 56 -18.45 -10.10 32.56
CA THR A 56 -19.52 -10.80 31.85
C THR A 56 -19.45 -10.42 30.37
N ASP A 57 -19.44 -11.41 29.49
CA ASP A 57 -19.59 -11.18 28.06
C ASP A 57 -20.97 -10.57 27.79
N TYR A 58 -20.97 -9.30 27.37
CA TYR A 58 -22.18 -8.57 26.99
C TYR A 58 -22.23 -8.45 25.47
N GLU A 59 -23.36 -8.85 24.88
CA GLU A 59 -23.61 -8.68 23.45
C GLU A 59 -23.61 -7.18 23.12
N PRO A 60 -22.73 -6.68 22.24
CA PRO A 60 -22.71 -5.26 21.91
C PRO A 60 -24.05 -4.85 21.27
N PRO A 61 -24.60 -3.67 21.61
CA PRO A 61 -25.87 -3.21 21.04
C PRO A 61 -25.77 -3.07 19.52
N VAL A 62 -26.89 -3.34 18.84
CA VAL A 62 -26.98 -3.27 17.38
C VAL A 62 -26.51 -1.89 16.88
N GLY A 63 -25.61 -1.89 15.89
CA GLY A 63 -25.10 -0.66 15.28
C GLY A 63 -23.99 0.06 16.05
N LEU A 64 -23.53 -0.45 17.21
CA LEU A 64 -22.40 0.14 17.95
C LEU A 64 -21.16 0.26 17.05
N TRP A 65 -20.85 -0.81 16.30
CA TRP A 65 -19.67 -0.81 15.44
C TRP A 65 -19.77 0.21 14.30
N ASN A 66 -20.95 0.34 13.69
CA ASN A 66 -21.21 1.37 12.68
C ASN A 66 -21.04 2.78 13.24
N GLY A 67 -21.53 3.03 14.46
CA GLY A 67 -21.37 4.32 15.14
C GLY A 67 -19.91 4.68 15.40
N VAL A 68 -19.12 3.72 15.90
CA VAL A 68 -17.67 3.89 16.13
C VAL A 68 -16.94 4.14 14.81
N TYR A 69 -17.18 3.29 13.81
CA TYR A 69 -16.55 3.40 12.49
C TYR A 69 -16.84 4.75 11.82
N ASN A 70 -18.10 5.19 11.85
CA ASN A 70 -18.51 6.47 11.28
C ASN A 70 -17.81 7.64 11.99
N ARG A 71 -17.62 7.59 13.31
CA ARG A 71 -16.94 8.66 14.05
C ARG A 71 -15.44 8.72 13.74
N ILE A 72 -14.77 7.56 13.64
CA ILE A 72 -13.34 7.50 13.29
C ILE A 72 -13.10 8.04 11.88
N THR A 73 -13.94 7.62 10.92
CA THR A 73 -13.80 8.03 9.51
C THR A 73 -14.21 9.48 9.27
N GLN A 74 -15.26 9.98 9.93
CA GLN A 74 -15.67 11.38 9.80
C GLN A 74 -14.63 12.35 10.35
N ALA A 75 -13.98 12.03 11.48
CA ALA A 75 -12.91 12.84 12.03
C ALA A 75 -11.75 13.00 11.02
N GLN A 76 -11.32 11.91 10.39
CA GLN A 76 -10.27 11.95 9.36
C GLN A 76 -10.68 12.74 8.11
N GLN A 77 -11.94 12.63 7.69
CA GLN A 77 -12.43 13.34 6.51
C GLN A 77 -12.63 14.84 6.77
N ALA A 78 -13.04 15.24 7.98
CA ALA A 78 -13.22 16.65 8.34
C ALA A 78 -11.91 17.42 8.25
N ASP A 79 -10.81 16.85 8.75
CA ASP A 79 -9.48 17.46 8.70
C ASP A 79 -8.96 17.61 7.26
N PHE A 80 -9.20 16.60 6.42
CA PHE A 80 -8.79 16.63 5.01
C PHE A 80 -9.61 17.65 4.20
N ARG A 81 -10.94 17.69 4.39
CA ARG A 81 -11.83 18.64 3.71
C ARG A 81 -11.59 20.08 4.17
N ALA A 82 -11.31 20.31 5.45
CA ALA A 82 -10.98 21.63 5.97
C ALA A 82 -9.65 22.14 5.40
N THR A 83 -8.64 21.26 5.31
CA THR A 83 -7.33 21.59 4.72
C THR A 83 -7.44 21.90 3.23
N ILE A 84 -8.12 21.05 2.45
CA ILE A 84 -8.31 21.26 1.01
C ILE A 84 -9.19 22.49 0.74
N GLY A 85 -10.31 22.64 1.45
CA GLY A 85 -11.20 23.77 1.29
C GLY A 85 -10.48 25.09 1.56
N ARG A 86 -9.66 25.15 2.60
CA ARG A 86 -8.88 26.33 2.95
C ARG A 86 -7.75 26.63 1.95
N TRP A 87 -7.14 25.60 1.34
CA TRP A 87 -6.16 25.78 0.27
C TRP A 87 -6.80 26.30 -1.03
N LEU A 88 -7.98 25.78 -1.40
CA LEU A 88 -8.68 26.15 -2.63
C LEU A 88 -9.36 27.53 -2.54
N LEU A 89 -9.81 27.93 -1.34
CA LEU A 89 -10.47 29.21 -1.07
C LEU A 89 -9.50 30.34 -0.67
N GLN A 90 -8.17 30.14 -0.76
CA GLN A 90 -7.21 31.22 -0.58
C GLN A 90 -7.04 32.01 -1.89
N PRO A 91 -7.63 33.23 -2.02
CA PRO A 91 -7.72 33.93 -3.30
C PRO A 91 -6.37 34.41 -3.84
N LEU A 92 -5.30 34.41 -3.03
CA LEU A 92 -3.97 34.85 -3.45
C LEU A 92 -3.16 33.80 -4.25
N HIS A 93 -3.45 32.51 -4.11
CA HIS A 93 -2.72 31.46 -4.84
C HIS A 93 -3.49 30.92 -6.07
N ALA A 94 -4.79 31.18 -6.16
CA ALA A 94 -5.64 30.72 -7.24
C ALA A 94 -5.25 31.29 -8.62
N VAL A 95 -4.74 32.52 -8.70
CA VAL A 95 -4.32 33.14 -9.97
C VAL A 95 -3.03 32.48 -10.48
N GLY A 96 -2.05 32.26 -9.59
CA GLY A 96 -0.77 31.64 -9.96
C GLY A 96 -0.92 30.20 -10.42
N THR A 97 -1.78 29.41 -9.77
CA THR A 97 -2.02 28.02 -10.15
C THR A 97 -2.77 27.90 -11.47
N VAL A 98 -3.77 28.75 -11.72
CA VAL A 98 -4.50 28.75 -13.01
C VAL A 98 -3.56 29.11 -14.14
N VAL A 99 -2.69 30.12 -13.96
CA VAL A 99 -1.68 30.48 -14.96
C VAL A 99 -0.67 29.35 -15.15
N ALA A 100 -0.15 28.74 -14.09
CA ALA A 100 0.81 27.64 -14.20
C ALA A 100 0.22 26.41 -14.91
N VAL A 101 -1.03 26.04 -14.61
CA VAL A 101 -1.74 24.95 -15.29
C VAL A 101 -2.00 25.30 -16.75
N ALA A 102 -2.46 26.52 -17.04
CA ALA A 102 -2.66 26.97 -18.41
C ALA A 102 -1.36 27.00 -19.22
N VAL A 103 -0.24 27.43 -18.61
CA VAL A 103 1.09 27.40 -19.21
C VAL A 103 1.56 25.97 -19.46
N LEU A 104 1.33 25.05 -18.52
CA LEU A 104 1.71 23.65 -18.67
C LEU A 104 0.90 22.96 -19.78
N VAL A 105 -0.41 23.21 -19.83
CA VAL A 105 -1.29 22.73 -20.91
C VAL A 105 -0.87 23.33 -22.25
N ALA A 106 -0.59 24.64 -22.30
CA ALA A 106 -0.10 25.30 -23.52
C ALA A 106 1.26 24.76 -23.97
N ALA A 107 2.18 24.47 -23.03
CA ALA A 107 3.47 23.86 -23.32
C ALA A 107 3.34 22.44 -23.86
N ILE A 108 2.36 21.66 -23.39
CA ILE A 108 2.06 20.33 -23.94
C ILE A 108 1.48 20.45 -25.36
N ILE A 109 0.56 21.39 -25.59
CA ILE A 109 -0.05 21.57 -26.91
C ILE A 109 0.99 22.09 -27.92
N VAL A 110 1.73 23.14 -27.57
CA VAL A 110 2.74 23.74 -28.46
C VAL A 110 3.98 22.84 -28.60
N GLY A 111 4.43 22.21 -27.51
CA GLY A 111 5.55 21.28 -27.51
C GLY A 111 5.23 19.95 -28.20
N GLY A 112 3.98 19.50 -28.16
CA GLY A 112 3.49 18.35 -28.93
C GLY A 112 3.39 18.64 -30.43
N VAL A 113 3.00 19.87 -30.80
CA VAL A 113 2.94 20.29 -32.21
C VAL A 113 4.33 20.45 -32.83
N HIS A 114 5.34 20.87 -32.05
CA HIS A 114 6.74 20.97 -32.52
C HIS A 114 7.48 19.62 -32.60
N GLN A 115 6.98 18.55 -31.97
CA GLN A 115 7.56 17.20 -32.05
C GLN A 115 6.98 16.37 -33.21
N ASN A 116 6.10 16.94 -34.04
CA ASN A 116 5.44 16.22 -35.12
C ASN A 116 6.37 15.91 -36.33
N ASP A 117 7.65 16.31 -36.27
CA ASP A 117 8.72 15.89 -37.21
C ASP A 117 9.65 14.81 -36.61
N THR A 118 9.36 14.28 -35.43
CA THR A 118 10.01 13.02 -35.01
C THR A 118 9.30 11.88 -35.71
N ASP A 119 9.90 11.45 -36.82
CA ASP A 119 9.70 10.13 -37.41
C ASP A 119 9.97 9.07 -36.34
N TYR A 120 8.95 8.76 -35.54
CA TYR A 120 8.91 7.61 -34.66
C TYR A 120 8.78 6.37 -35.56
N SER A 121 9.86 6.04 -36.27
CA SER A 121 10.10 4.67 -36.69
C SER A 121 10.32 3.86 -35.41
N VAL A 122 9.22 3.40 -34.81
CA VAL A 122 9.28 2.31 -33.83
C VAL A 122 9.83 1.14 -34.62
N ALA A 123 11.14 0.89 -34.50
CA ALA A 123 11.84 -0.15 -35.21
C ALA A 123 11.05 -1.46 -35.09
N SER A 124 10.39 -1.86 -36.18
CA SER A 124 9.55 -3.05 -36.26
C SER A 124 10.31 -4.32 -35.89
N HIS A 125 11.64 -4.29 -35.99
CA HIS A 125 12.54 -5.35 -35.52
C HIS A 125 12.50 -5.58 -34.00
N SER A 126 12.23 -4.55 -33.19
CA SER A 126 12.22 -4.69 -31.72
C SER A 126 10.94 -5.35 -31.17
N ARG A 127 9.81 -5.24 -31.88
CA ARG A 127 8.55 -5.85 -31.44
C ARG A 127 8.56 -7.37 -31.60
N ALA A 128 9.08 -7.87 -32.73
CA ALA A 128 9.16 -9.30 -32.98
C ALA A 128 10.07 -9.99 -31.96
N GLU A 129 11.26 -9.44 -31.70
CA GLU A 129 12.17 -9.96 -30.66
C GLU A 129 11.57 -9.87 -29.26
N TYR A 130 10.90 -8.76 -28.92
CA TYR A 130 10.26 -8.60 -27.63
C TYR A 130 9.11 -9.58 -27.41
N ILE A 131 8.23 -9.73 -28.40
CA ILE A 131 7.11 -10.68 -28.37
C ILE A 131 7.65 -12.11 -28.28
N GLN A 132 8.67 -12.45 -29.07
CA GLN A 132 9.28 -13.78 -29.07
C GLN A 132 9.95 -14.11 -27.72
N GLY A 133 10.67 -13.15 -27.13
CA GLY A 133 11.24 -13.30 -25.78
C GLY A 133 10.17 -13.52 -24.72
N HIS A 134 9.07 -12.78 -24.80
CA HIS A 134 7.97 -12.90 -23.84
C HIS A 134 7.21 -14.22 -23.99
N ILE A 135 7.02 -14.73 -25.21
CA ILE A 135 6.38 -16.03 -25.45
C ILE A 135 7.22 -17.17 -24.88
N LEU A 136 8.55 -17.14 -25.09
CA LEU A 136 9.46 -18.15 -24.54
C LEU A 136 9.43 -18.15 -23.00
N TYR A 137 9.38 -16.98 -22.39
CA TYR A 137 9.31 -16.85 -20.93
C TYR A 137 7.96 -17.33 -20.38
N ALA A 138 6.86 -16.97 -21.06
CA ALA A 138 5.51 -17.39 -20.70
C ALA A 138 5.32 -18.91 -20.84
N ALA A 139 5.92 -19.54 -21.85
CA ALA A 139 5.85 -20.99 -22.06
C ALA A 139 6.55 -21.80 -20.96
N GLN A 140 7.46 -21.18 -20.21
CA GLN A 140 8.17 -21.82 -19.08
C GLN A 140 7.46 -21.60 -17.74
N ALA A 141 6.37 -20.82 -17.69
CA ALA A 141 5.63 -20.58 -16.47
C ALA A 141 4.83 -21.83 -16.04
N PRO A 142 4.79 -22.19 -14.74
CA PRO A 142 4.12 -23.40 -14.24
C PRO A 142 2.59 -23.42 -14.43
N LEU A 143 2.00 -22.30 -14.89
CA LEU A 143 0.57 -22.13 -15.16
C LEU A 143 0.27 -21.94 -16.66
N ALA A 144 1.25 -22.07 -17.54
CA ALA A 144 1.04 -22.00 -18.97
C ALA A 144 0.27 -23.22 -19.46
N ASP A 145 -1.05 -23.09 -19.59
CA ASP A 145 -1.86 -24.13 -20.19
C ASP A 145 -1.48 -24.34 -21.67
N ARG A 146 -1.39 -25.59 -22.09
CA ARG A 146 -1.01 -26.03 -23.45
C ARG A 146 -1.94 -25.44 -24.51
N ALA A 147 -3.20 -25.18 -24.14
CA ALA A 147 -4.17 -24.51 -25.00
C ALA A 147 -3.81 -23.04 -25.29
N GLY A 148 -3.31 -22.31 -24.29
CA GLY A 148 -2.91 -20.90 -24.45
C GLY A 148 -1.68 -20.73 -25.35
N TYR A 149 -0.73 -21.67 -25.27
CA TYR A 149 0.44 -21.68 -26.16
C TYR A 149 0.04 -21.87 -27.63
N LEU A 150 -0.85 -22.83 -27.91
CA LEU A 150 -1.30 -23.12 -29.28
C LEU A 150 -2.07 -21.94 -29.90
N SER A 151 -2.90 -21.22 -29.13
CA SER A 151 -3.61 -20.03 -29.65
C SER A 151 -2.67 -18.90 -30.04
N VAL A 152 -1.58 -18.68 -29.28
CA VAL A 152 -0.60 -17.63 -29.58
C VAL A 152 0.21 -17.98 -30.83
N VAL A 153 0.68 -19.24 -30.94
CA VAL A 153 1.41 -19.69 -32.13
C VAL A 153 0.54 -19.58 -33.39
N VAL A 154 -0.73 -20.01 -33.31
CA VAL A 154 -1.66 -19.90 -34.45
C VAL A 154 -1.91 -18.44 -34.83
N ALA A 155 -2.13 -17.55 -33.86
CA ALA A 155 -2.33 -16.12 -34.12
C ALA A 155 -1.15 -15.50 -34.88
N THR A 156 0.07 -15.74 -34.40
CA THR A 156 1.30 -15.22 -35.04
C THR A 156 1.56 -15.82 -36.42
N SER A 157 1.15 -17.07 -36.67
CA SER A 157 1.27 -17.69 -37.99
C SER A 157 0.25 -17.16 -39.01
N SER A 158 -0.92 -16.69 -38.55
CA SER A 158 -1.94 -16.12 -39.44
C SER A 158 -1.55 -14.72 -39.93
N GLU A 159 -0.92 -13.91 -39.07
CA GLU A 159 -0.44 -12.56 -39.45
C GLU A 159 0.72 -12.62 -40.46
N ALA A 160 1.50 -13.70 -40.48
CA ALA A 160 2.58 -13.90 -41.46
C ALA A 160 2.07 -14.32 -42.85
N SER A 161 0.84 -14.83 -42.96
CA SER A 161 0.24 -15.30 -44.21
C SER A 161 -0.53 -14.21 -44.97
N ASP A 162 -0.93 -13.12 -44.30
CA ASP A 162 -1.73 -12.04 -44.89
C ASP A 162 -0.89 -10.92 -45.52
N SER A 163 0.45 -11.06 -45.48
CA SER A 163 1.42 -10.12 -46.02
C SER A 163 2.09 -10.58 -47.33
N GLN A 164 1.44 -11.45 -48.11
CA GLN A 164 1.89 -11.86 -49.45
C GLN A 164 0.86 -11.54 -50.55
#